data_AF-A0A2U9THC5-F1
#
_entry.id   AF-A0A2U9THC5-F1
#
_cell.length_a   1.000
_cell.length_b   1.000
_cell.length_c   1.000
_cell.angle_alpha   90.00
_cell.angle_beta   90.00
_cell.angle_gamma   90.00
#
_symmetry.space_group_name_H-M   'P 1'
#
loop_
_entity.id
_entity.type
_entity.pdbx_description
1 polymer ?
#
loop_
_entity_poly.entity_id
_entity_poly.type
_entity_poly.pdbx_seq_one_letter_code
_entity_poly.pdbx_strand_id
1 'polypeptide(L)'
;MKHAILFASLLAAGATLFAQAADAGQPAAHTFALDLDARGQVTAIEPTETMPAELRKELEARIGQWAFTPATFDGQPAATRTYLRITTAGNRGPDGMLKVLSATTGPGVASLSNPAYPTSELRRGEGGIVVLQLAVDARGEVTDVAFYGERQRASRTLANAARDAARDWRFKPETVNGTAIASTVVLPVCFMATTPTLSTCAWQGPDAKNFNRMDIVAVDPAARVDTGIGQFASN
;
A
#
# COMPACT_ATOMS: atom_id res chain seq x y z
N MET A 1 76.82 3.06 11.99
CA MET A 1 77.12 4.06 10.94
C MET A 1 76.78 3.48 9.58
N LYS A 2 75.63 3.89 9.02
CA LYS A 2 75.39 4.20 7.59
C LYS A 2 73.92 4.59 7.43
N HIS A 3 73.73 5.70 6.75
CA HIS A 3 72.50 6.48 6.63
C HIS A 3 71.52 5.86 5.64
N ALA A 4 70.22 6.12 5.85
CA ALA A 4 69.28 6.35 4.76
C ALA A 4 68.14 7.25 5.26
N ILE A 5 68.24 8.54 4.93
CA ILE A 5 67.14 9.51 4.95
C ILE A 5 66.49 9.42 3.57
N LEU A 6 65.17 9.26 3.50
CA LEU A 6 64.37 9.52 2.31
C LEU A 6 63.15 10.34 2.73
N PHE A 7 63.16 11.60 2.32
CA PHE A 7 62.01 12.50 2.31
C PHE A 7 61.11 12.12 1.13
N ALA A 8 59.81 11.99 1.38
CA ALA A 8 58.79 12.22 0.36
C ALA A 8 57.57 12.84 1.05
N SER A 9 57.34 14.11 0.76
CA SER A 9 56.20 14.89 1.23
C SER A 9 55.04 14.82 0.24
N LEU A 10 53.84 15.10 0.78
CA LEU A 10 52.59 15.57 0.14
C LEU A 10 51.65 14.53 -0.50
N LEU A 11 50.48 14.36 0.13
CA LEU A 11 49.19 14.63 -0.51
C LEU A 11 48.13 14.99 0.55
N ALA A 12 47.46 16.11 0.30
CA ALA A 12 46.42 16.69 1.12
C ALA A 12 45.05 16.02 0.91
N ALA A 13 44.15 16.34 1.84
CA ALA A 13 42.70 16.38 1.70
C ALA A 13 41.96 15.03 1.53
N GLY A 14 41.20 14.72 2.56
CA GLY A 14 40.17 13.69 2.52
C GLY A 14 39.61 13.48 3.90
N ALA A 15 39.04 14.53 4.51
CA ALA A 15 38.05 14.31 5.56
C ALA A 15 37.00 13.38 4.95
N THR A 16 37.03 12.10 5.31
CA THR A 16 35.95 11.19 5.01
C THR A 16 34.73 11.70 5.76
N LEU A 17 33.99 12.60 5.11
CA LEU A 17 32.55 12.66 5.26
C LEU A 17 32.05 11.29 4.82
N PHE A 18 32.12 10.32 5.72
CA PHE A 18 31.07 9.32 5.77
C PHE A 18 29.82 10.12 6.11
N ALA A 19 29.19 10.69 5.09
CA ALA A 19 27.77 10.94 5.14
C ALA A 19 27.20 9.59 5.58
N GLN A 20 26.75 9.52 6.82
CA GLN A 20 25.88 8.45 7.25
C GLN A 20 24.82 8.38 6.16
N ALA A 21 24.79 7.28 5.41
CA ALA A 21 23.58 6.90 4.74
C ALA A 21 22.56 6.81 5.88
N ALA A 22 21.84 7.91 6.10
CA ALA A 22 20.76 7.98 7.07
C ALA A 22 19.90 6.78 6.72
N ASP A 23 19.76 5.88 7.69
CA ASP A 23 19.05 4.62 7.56
C ASP A 23 17.73 4.90 6.84
N ALA A 24 17.69 4.59 5.54
CA ALA A 24 16.54 4.93 4.72
C ALA A 24 15.44 4.00 5.20
N GLY A 25 14.45 4.56 5.89
CA GLY A 25 13.34 3.78 6.40
C GLY A 25 12.70 2.96 5.28
N GLN A 26 12.04 1.87 5.64
CA GLN A 26 11.22 1.15 4.67
C GLN A 26 9.97 1.96 4.32
N PRO A 27 9.46 1.87 3.09
CA PRO A 27 8.16 2.41 2.76
C PRO A 27 7.08 1.92 3.73
N ALA A 28 6.20 2.82 4.15
CA ALA A 28 5.15 2.53 5.12
C ALA A 28 3.79 2.95 4.55
N ALA A 29 2.80 2.08 4.71
CA ALA A 29 1.41 2.37 4.39
C ALA A 29 0.69 2.91 5.63
N HIS A 30 -0.14 3.92 5.44
CA HIS A 30 -0.97 4.55 6.47
C HIS A 30 -2.40 4.66 5.96
N THR A 31 -3.39 4.32 6.80
CA THR A 31 -4.79 4.35 6.40
C THR A 31 -5.60 5.36 7.22
N PHE A 32 -6.42 6.13 6.52
CA PHE A 32 -7.35 7.11 7.10
C PHE A 32 -8.76 6.83 6.60
N ALA A 33 -9.75 6.84 7.49
CA ALA A 33 -11.14 7.00 7.08
C ALA A 33 -11.37 8.47 6.75
N LEU A 34 -11.98 8.74 5.59
CA LEU A 34 -12.31 10.08 5.14
C LEU A 34 -13.82 10.19 4.97
N ASP A 35 -14.39 11.28 5.47
CA ASP A 35 -15.71 11.73 5.05
C ASP A 35 -15.56 12.85 4.02
N LEU A 36 -16.23 12.71 2.90
CA LEU A 36 -16.28 13.68 1.81
C LEU A 36 -17.70 14.25 1.70
N ASP A 37 -17.81 15.54 1.44
CA ASP A 37 -19.08 16.12 1.01
C ASP A 37 -19.38 15.81 -0.47
N ALA A 38 -20.55 16.21 -0.95
CA ALA A 38 -20.96 16.01 -2.35
C ALA A 38 -20.07 16.77 -3.37
N ARG A 39 -19.23 17.71 -2.92
CA ARG A 39 -18.26 18.42 -3.78
C ARG A 39 -16.89 17.75 -3.76
N GLY A 40 -16.74 16.65 -3.03
CA GLY A 40 -15.46 15.97 -2.86
C GLY A 40 -14.51 16.66 -1.89
N GLN A 41 -14.99 17.62 -1.08
CA GLN A 41 -14.19 18.24 -0.04
C GLN A 41 -14.13 17.32 1.18
N VAL A 42 -12.93 17.18 1.74
CA VAL A 42 -12.71 16.41 2.96
C VAL A 42 -13.32 17.16 4.15
N THR A 43 -14.29 16.53 4.83
CA THR A 43 -14.96 17.09 6.02
C THR A 43 -14.50 16.42 7.31
N ALA A 44 -13.99 15.19 7.24
CA ALA A 44 -13.35 14.51 8.37
C ALA A 44 -12.18 13.65 7.90
N ILE A 45 -11.15 13.54 8.75
CA ILE A 45 -9.98 12.67 8.58
C ILE A 45 -9.77 11.93 9.90
N GLU A 46 -9.82 10.61 9.85
CA GLU A 46 -9.65 9.76 11.04
C GLU A 46 -8.59 8.68 10.78
N PRO A 47 -7.44 8.67 11.49
CA PRO A 47 -6.48 7.59 11.36
C PRO A 47 -7.09 6.27 11.85
N THR A 48 -6.91 5.18 11.10
CA THR A 48 -7.45 3.86 11.50
C THR A 48 -6.51 3.08 12.43
N GLU A 49 -5.32 3.62 12.66
CA GLU A 49 -4.23 3.03 13.44
C GLU A 49 -3.51 4.12 14.24
N THR A 50 -2.83 3.71 15.31
CA THR A 50 -2.00 4.64 16.08
C THR A 50 -0.73 4.98 15.31
N MET A 51 -0.39 6.27 15.23
CA MET A 51 0.80 6.75 14.53
C MET A 51 1.42 7.96 15.25
N PRO A 52 2.71 8.27 15.02
CA PRO A 52 3.37 9.44 15.60
C PRO A 52 2.66 10.75 15.26
N ALA A 53 2.52 11.64 16.25
CA ALA A 53 1.72 12.86 16.12
C ALA A 53 2.19 13.80 14.98
N GLU A 54 3.51 13.95 14.80
CA GLU A 54 4.06 14.78 13.72
C GLU A 54 3.79 14.20 12.34
N LEU A 55 3.93 12.87 12.18
CA LEU A 55 3.59 12.18 10.93
C LEU A 55 2.10 12.34 10.60
N ARG A 56 1.24 12.14 11.62
CA ARG A 56 -0.21 12.34 11.49
C ARG A 56 -0.53 13.75 11.02
N LYS A 57 0.00 14.77 11.70
CA LYS A 57 -0.24 16.18 11.38
C LYS A 57 0.22 16.53 9.95
N GLU A 58 1.39 16.04 9.53
CA GLU A 58 1.90 16.27 8.18
C GLU A 58 1.00 15.60 7.10
N LEU A 59 0.55 14.37 7.34
CA LEU A 59 -0.36 13.66 6.43
C LEU A 59 -1.75 14.29 6.39
N GLU A 60 -2.36 14.62 7.54
CA GLU A 60 -3.66 15.30 7.63
C GLU A 60 -3.65 16.63 6.87
N ALA A 61 -2.59 17.43 7.02
CA ALA A 61 -2.44 18.70 6.32
C ALA A 61 -2.35 18.52 4.79
N ARG A 62 -1.67 17.46 4.32
CA ARG A 62 -1.59 17.13 2.89
C ARG A 62 -2.92 16.62 2.34
N ILE A 63 -3.57 15.71 3.06
CA ILE A 63 -4.88 15.15 2.68
C ILE A 63 -5.92 16.25 2.52
N GLY A 64 -5.94 17.22 3.44
CA GLY A 64 -6.87 18.36 3.39
C GLY A 64 -6.69 19.28 2.18
N GLN A 65 -5.59 19.16 1.43
CA GLN A 65 -5.34 19.92 0.20
C GLN A 65 -5.66 19.13 -1.07
N TRP A 66 -5.96 17.83 -0.96
CA TRP A 66 -6.24 16.98 -2.11
C TRP A 66 -7.68 17.13 -2.57
N ALA A 67 -7.87 17.01 -3.89
CA ALA A 67 -9.19 16.93 -4.50
C ALA A 67 -9.63 15.48 -4.62
N PHE A 68 -10.91 15.24 -4.37
CA PHE A 68 -11.53 13.93 -4.54
C PHE A 68 -12.74 14.02 -5.45
N THR A 69 -12.98 12.98 -6.24
CA THR A 69 -14.24 12.76 -6.94
C THR A 69 -15.07 11.77 -6.11
N PRO A 70 -16.17 12.21 -5.46
CA PRO A 70 -17.01 11.32 -4.67
C PRO A 70 -17.92 10.46 -5.55
N ALA A 71 -18.55 9.44 -4.96
CA ALA A 71 -19.50 8.59 -5.66
C ALA A 71 -20.76 9.37 -6.02
N THR A 72 -21.49 8.86 -7.01
CA THR A 72 -22.82 9.35 -7.35
C THR A 72 -23.91 8.50 -6.70
N PHE A 73 -24.94 9.15 -6.19
CA PHE A 73 -26.20 8.54 -5.77
C PHE A 73 -27.33 9.17 -6.61
N ASP A 74 -28.15 8.34 -7.27
CA ASP A 74 -29.17 8.79 -8.24
C ASP A 74 -28.61 9.75 -9.33
N GLY A 75 -27.39 9.49 -9.79
CA GLY A 75 -26.71 10.27 -10.83
C GLY A 75 -26.16 11.62 -10.37
N GLN A 76 -26.25 11.95 -9.07
CA GLN A 76 -25.69 13.17 -8.49
C GLN A 76 -24.54 12.84 -7.54
N PRO A 77 -23.45 13.64 -7.51
CA PRO A 77 -22.41 13.50 -6.49
C PRO A 77 -23.00 13.51 -5.08
N ALA A 78 -22.55 12.58 -4.23
CA ALA A 78 -23.10 12.36 -2.90
C ALA A 78 -22.01 12.33 -1.83
N ALA A 79 -22.40 12.66 -0.59
CA ALA A 79 -21.51 12.52 0.56
C ALA A 79 -21.01 11.07 0.64
N THR A 80 -19.70 10.90 0.79
CA THR A 80 -19.04 9.59 0.63
C THR A 80 -18.08 9.37 1.79
N ARG A 81 -18.17 8.20 2.46
CA ARG A 81 -17.11 7.71 3.34
C ARG A 81 -16.25 6.71 2.59
N THR A 82 -14.94 6.94 2.56
CA THR A 82 -13.94 6.05 1.95
C THR A 82 -12.76 5.84 2.90
N TYR A 83 -11.86 4.92 2.56
CA TYR A 83 -10.61 4.72 3.28
C TYR A 83 -9.43 5.01 2.36
N LEU A 84 -8.71 6.08 2.66
CA LEU A 84 -7.51 6.48 1.95
C LEU A 84 -6.30 5.75 2.54
N ARG A 85 -5.66 4.90 1.73
CA ARG A 85 -4.34 4.35 2.03
C ARG A 85 -3.27 5.16 1.32
N ILE A 86 -2.32 5.67 2.08
CA ILE A 86 -1.15 6.41 1.61
C ILE A 86 0.09 5.56 1.86
N THR A 87 0.87 5.26 0.82
CA THR A 87 2.23 4.74 1.00
C THR A 87 3.21 5.90 0.98
N THR A 88 4.05 6.01 2.01
CA THR A 88 5.17 6.96 2.07
C THR A 88 6.50 6.25 1.82
N ALA A 89 7.47 6.95 1.26
CA ALA A 89 8.85 6.47 1.24
C ALA A 89 9.46 6.64 2.64
N GLY A 90 10.36 5.75 3.05
CA GLY A 90 11.03 5.92 4.34
C GLY A 90 12.21 6.89 4.32
N ASN A 91 12.51 7.49 3.17
CA ASN A 91 13.33 8.70 3.08
C ASN A 91 12.47 9.94 2.77
N ARG A 92 12.88 11.08 3.33
CA ARG A 92 12.29 12.39 3.02
C ARG A 92 12.88 12.97 1.73
N GLY A 93 12.14 13.88 1.10
CA GLY A 93 12.61 14.64 -0.06
C GLY A 93 13.73 15.63 0.29
N PRO A 94 14.38 16.24 -0.71
CA PRO A 94 15.39 17.29 -0.49
C PRO A 94 14.84 18.52 0.26
N ASP A 95 13.53 18.75 0.16
CA ASP A 95 12.76 19.76 0.88
C ASP A 95 12.47 19.38 2.35
N GLY A 96 12.94 18.21 2.79
CA GLY A 96 12.65 17.66 4.11
C GLY A 96 11.21 17.16 4.27
N MET A 97 10.39 17.16 3.22
CA MET A 97 9.01 16.73 3.29
C MET A 97 8.87 15.21 3.10
N LEU A 98 7.78 14.65 3.63
CA LEU A 98 7.41 13.26 3.35
C LEU A 98 7.17 13.06 1.85
N LYS A 99 7.76 12.00 1.30
CA LYS A 99 7.49 11.59 -0.08
C LYS A 99 6.34 10.59 -0.09
N VAL A 100 5.21 11.00 -0.68
CA VAL A 100 4.08 10.10 -0.97
C VAL A 100 4.40 9.30 -2.24
N LEU A 101 4.38 7.98 -2.14
CA LEU A 101 4.62 7.05 -3.23
C LEU A 101 3.32 6.63 -3.93
N SER A 102 2.26 6.42 -3.16
CA SER A 102 0.93 6.10 -3.66
C SER A 102 -0.16 6.62 -2.74
N ALA A 103 -1.32 6.92 -3.31
CA ALA A 103 -2.55 7.25 -2.62
C ALA A 103 -3.70 6.52 -3.33
N THR A 104 -4.42 5.67 -2.59
CA THR A 104 -5.54 4.88 -3.11
C THR A 104 -6.70 4.90 -2.14
N THR A 105 -7.91 4.91 -2.67
CA THR A 105 -9.16 4.87 -1.92
C THR A 105 -9.85 3.52 -2.10
N GLY A 106 -10.78 3.19 -1.20
CA GLY A 106 -11.50 1.91 -1.21
C GLY A 106 -12.04 1.53 0.16
N PRO A 107 -12.52 0.28 0.33
CA PRO A 107 -12.95 -0.23 1.62
C PRO A 107 -11.76 -0.35 2.58
N GLY A 108 -12.00 -0.07 3.85
CA GLY A 108 -11.01 -0.19 4.91
C GLY A 108 -10.77 -1.65 5.27
N VAL A 109 -9.62 -1.95 5.86
CA VAL A 109 -9.38 -3.27 6.43
C VAL A 109 -9.96 -3.35 7.84
N ALA A 110 -10.75 -4.38 8.12
CA ALA A 110 -11.21 -4.68 9.48
C ALA A 110 -10.38 -5.81 10.11
N SER A 111 -10.18 -6.90 9.37
CA SER A 111 -9.36 -8.03 9.81
C SER A 111 -8.79 -8.80 8.61
N LEU A 112 -7.48 -9.04 8.65
CA LEU A 112 -6.79 -9.93 7.71
C LEU A 112 -6.07 -11.00 8.52
N SER A 113 -6.47 -12.25 8.34
CA SER A 113 -5.72 -13.40 8.84
C SER A 113 -4.57 -13.71 7.89
N ASN A 114 -3.38 -14.00 8.44
CA ASN A 114 -2.28 -14.44 7.62
C ASN A 114 -2.58 -15.84 7.06
N PRO A 115 -2.41 -16.08 5.75
CA PRO A 115 -2.54 -17.41 5.19
C PRO A 115 -1.56 -18.38 5.83
N ALA A 116 -2.05 -19.58 6.16
CA ALA A 116 -1.19 -20.65 6.67
C ALA A 116 -0.17 -21.02 5.60
N TYR A 117 1.12 -21.01 5.94
CA TYR A 117 2.16 -21.47 5.03
C TYR A 117 2.13 -23.00 4.97
N PRO A 118 1.83 -23.61 3.81
CA PRO A 118 1.85 -25.07 3.66
C PRO A 118 3.21 -25.66 4.04
N THR A 119 3.20 -26.69 4.91
CA THR A 119 4.43 -27.26 5.47
C THR A 119 5.34 -27.89 4.42
N SER A 120 4.77 -28.40 3.33
CA SER A 120 5.53 -29.04 2.26
C SER A 120 6.35 -28.02 1.45
N GLU A 121 5.74 -26.88 1.13
CA GLU A 121 6.33 -25.74 0.44
C GLU A 121 7.38 -25.07 1.32
N LEU A 122 7.05 -24.85 2.61
CA LEU A 122 7.96 -24.27 3.57
C LEU A 122 9.26 -25.08 3.70
N ARG A 123 9.15 -26.42 3.80
CA ARG A 123 10.32 -27.32 3.85
C ARG A 123 11.16 -27.31 2.58
N ARG A 124 10.54 -27.04 1.43
CA ARG A 124 11.24 -26.90 0.14
C ARG A 124 11.78 -25.49 -0.12
N GLY A 125 11.51 -24.53 0.78
CA GLY A 125 11.84 -23.11 0.59
C GLY A 125 11.00 -22.43 -0.51
N GLU A 126 9.85 -22.99 -0.87
CA GLU A 126 9.07 -22.52 -2.00
C GLU A 126 8.19 -21.32 -1.65
N GLY A 127 8.57 -20.13 -2.11
CA GLY A 127 7.78 -18.90 -1.98
C GLY A 127 6.99 -18.53 -3.23
N GLY A 128 6.21 -17.46 -3.14
CA GLY A 128 5.45 -16.96 -4.29
C GLY A 128 4.50 -15.82 -3.98
N ILE A 129 3.92 -15.25 -5.04
CA ILE A 129 2.87 -14.24 -4.97
C ILE A 129 1.58 -14.80 -5.57
N VAL A 130 0.49 -14.63 -4.82
CA VAL A 130 -0.88 -14.91 -5.25
C VAL A 130 -1.63 -13.60 -5.23
N VAL A 131 -2.22 -13.18 -6.34
CA VAL A 131 -3.05 -11.99 -6.41
C VAL A 131 -4.50 -12.43 -6.40
N LEU A 132 -5.26 -11.94 -5.43
CA LEU A 132 -6.66 -12.29 -5.23
C LEU A 132 -7.53 -11.11 -5.66
N GLN A 133 -8.68 -11.43 -6.25
CA GLN A 133 -9.81 -10.52 -6.43
C GLN A 133 -10.94 -10.99 -5.51
N LEU A 134 -11.40 -10.11 -4.64
CA LEU A 134 -12.43 -10.39 -3.64
C LEU A 134 -13.69 -9.61 -3.97
N ALA A 135 -14.84 -10.28 -3.94
CA ALA A 135 -16.13 -9.61 -3.83
C ALA A 135 -16.46 -9.43 -2.35
N VAL A 136 -16.71 -8.19 -1.93
CA VAL A 136 -17.02 -7.83 -0.55
C VAL A 136 -18.41 -7.21 -0.51
N ASP A 137 -19.28 -7.70 0.35
CA ASP A 137 -20.64 -7.17 0.48
C ASP A 137 -20.70 -5.87 1.30
N ALA A 138 -21.89 -5.28 1.39
CA ALA A 138 -22.13 -4.05 2.15
C ALA A 138 -21.98 -4.19 3.68
N ARG A 139 -21.77 -5.42 4.19
CA ARG A 139 -21.44 -5.68 5.61
C ARG A 139 -19.93 -5.81 5.82
N GLY A 140 -19.14 -5.79 4.74
CA GLY A 140 -17.70 -5.98 4.77
C GLY A 140 -17.28 -7.45 4.79
N GLU A 141 -18.18 -8.38 4.44
CA GLU A 141 -17.88 -9.81 4.38
C GLU A 141 -17.40 -10.20 2.97
N VAL A 142 -16.37 -11.03 2.89
CA VAL A 142 -15.91 -11.61 1.64
C VAL A 142 -16.90 -12.68 1.19
N THR A 143 -17.52 -12.46 0.03
CA THR A 143 -18.56 -13.35 -0.54
C THR A 143 -18.04 -14.21 -1.68
N ASP A 144 -17.01 -13.76 -2.40
CA ASP A 144 -16.32 -14.53 -3.42
C ASP A 144 -14.82 -14.23 -3.44
N VAL A 145 -14.02 -15.24 -3.83
CA VAL A 145 -12.56 -15.15 -3.93
C VAL A 145 -12.11 -15.76 -5.25
N ALA A 146 -11.70 -14.89 -6.17
CA ALA A 146 -11.12 -15.24 -7.46
C ALA A 146 -9.62 -14.96 -7.49
N PHE A 147 -8.92 -15.57 -8.45
CA PHE A 147 -7.55 -15.21 -8.77
C PHE A 147 -7.54 -14.05 -9.77
N TYR A 148 -6.71 -13.04 -9.51
CA TYR A 148 -6.56 -11.91 -10.42
C TYR A 148 -5.40 -12.16 -11.40
N GLY A 149 -5.66 -11.98 -12.69
CA GLY A 149 -4.71 -12.23 -13.79
C GLY A 149 -4.63 -13.70 -14.24
N GLU A 150 -3.98 -13.93 -15.37
CA GLU A 150 -3.96 -15.25 -16.04
C GLU A 150 -3.16 -16.32 -15.28
N ARG A 151 -2.09 -15.91 -14.56
CA ARG A 151 -1.19 -16.85 -13.88
C ARG A 151 -0.72 -16.28 -12.55
N GLN A 152 -0.76 -17.14 -11.53
CA GLN A 152 -0.18 -16.86 -10.22
C GLN A 152 1.29 -17.23 -10.21
N ARG A 153 2.12 -16.41 -9.57
CA ARG A 153 3.56 -16.67 -9.40
C ARG A 153 3.79 -17.43 -8.11
N ALA A 154 3.06 -18.53 -7.94
CA ALA A 154 3.06 -19.37 -6.75
C ALA A 154 2.60 -20.79 -7.11
N SER A 155 2.95 -21.77 -6.27
CA SER A 155 2.42 -23.13 -6.40
C SER A 155 0.91 -23.16 -6.21
N ARG A 156 0.24 -24.20 -6.74
CA ARG A 156 -1.21 -24.38 -6.54
C ARG A 156 -1.55 -24.52 -5.05
N THR A 157 -0.68 -25.12 -4.25
CA THR A 157 -0.86 -25.25 -2.80
C THR A 157 -0.83 -23.89 -2.11
N LEU A 158 0.13 -23.02 -2.46
CA LEU A 158 0.21 -21.65 -1.94
C LEU A 158 -1.01 -20.81 -2.36
N ALA A 159 -1.40 -20.93 -3.64
CA ALA A 159 -2.58 -20.24 -4.17
C ALA A 159 -3.87 -20.63 -3.45
N ASN A 160 -4.06 -21.92 -3.17
CA ASN A 160 -5.19 -22.40 -2.40
C ASN A 160 -5.14 -21.88 -0.96
N ALA A 161 -3.98 -21.94 -0.28
CA ALA A 161 -3.84 -21.44 1.09
C ALA A 161 -4.17 -19.95 1.21
N ALA A 162 -3.75 -19.13 0.25
CA ALA A 162 -4.12 -17.71 0.16
C ALA A 162 -5.63 -17.53 0.00
N ARG A 163 -6.24 -18.25 -0.95
CA ARG A 163 -7.68 -18.19 -1.21
C ARG A 163 -8.49 -18.59 0.03
N ASP A 164 -8.10 -19.64 0.72
CA ASP A 164 -8.84 -20.17 1.85
C ASP A 164 -8.81 -19.20 3.04
N ALA A 165 -7.64 -18.60 3.33
CA ALA A 165 -7.54 -17.56 4.35
C ALA A 165 -8.37 -16.31 4.03
N ALA A 166 -8.44 -15.92 2.75
CA ALA A 166 -9.16 -14.72 2.32
C ALA A 166 -10.68 -14.79 2.55
N ARG A 167 -11.26 -15.98 2.69
CA ARG A 167 -12.69 -16.15 3.00
C ARG A 167 -13.07 -15.60 4.38
N ASP A 168 -12.12 -15.61 5.31
CA ASP A 168 -12.33 -15.15 6.68
C ASP A 168 -11.97 -13.67 6.88
N TRP A 169 -11.47 -13.00 5.83
CA TRP A 169 -11.15 -11.59 5.90
C TRP A 169 -12.40 -10.75 6.02
N ARG A 170 -12.24 -9.58 6.65
CA ARG A 170 -13.30 -8.61 6.86
C ARG A 170 -12.80 -7.22 6.52
N PHE A 171 -13.70 -6.44 5.93
CA PHE A 171 -13.46 -5.08 5.49
C PHE A 171 -14.43 -4.13 6.17
N LYS A 172 -14.10 -2.84 6.15
CA LYS A 172 -15.00 -1.75 6.52
C LYS A 172 -15.57 -1.19 5.20
N PRO A 173 -16.89 -1.27 4.97
CA PRO A 173 -17.46 -0.85 3.70
C PRO A 173 -17.32 0.66 3.51
N GLU A 174 -17.20 1.08 2.26
CA GLU A 174 -17.42 2.47 1.88
C GLU A 174 -18.92 2.79 2.01
N THR A 175 -19.24 4.07 2.23
CA THR A 175 -20.64 4.52 2.26
C THR A 175 -20.87 5.63 1.27
N VAL A 176 -22.05 5.61 0.63
CA VAL A 176 -22.52 6.66 -0.29
C VAL A 176 -23.88 7.10 0.20
N ASN A 177 -24.02 8.40 0.47
CA ASN A 177 -25.22 8.98 1.06
C ASN A 177 -25.67 8.23 2.34
N GLY A 178 -24.70 7.86 3.19
CA GLY A 178 -24.94 7.11 4.43
C GLY A 178 -25.26 5.62 4.25
N THR A 179 -25.36 5.13 3.02
CA THR A 179 -25.63 3.71 2.72
C THR A 179 -24.34 2.97 2.43
N ALA A 180 -24.09 1.88 3.14
CA ALA A 180 -22.93 1.02 2.87
C ALA A 180 -23.06 0.31 1.52
N ILE A 181 -21.98 0.25 0.76
CA ILE A 181 -21.96 -0.36 -0.58
C ILE A 181 -21.06 -1.60 -0.62
N ALA A 182 -21.36 -2.51 -1.54
CA ALA A 182 -20.47 -3.62 -1.89
C ALA A 182 -19.25 -3.09 -2.66
N SER A 183 -18.14 -3.84 -2.61
CA SER A 183 -16.89 -3.47 -3.28
C SER A 183 -16.20 -4.68 -3.89
N THR A 184 -15.36 -4.43 -4.90
CA THR A 184 -14.44 -5.43 -5.45
C THR A 184 -13.01 -4.99 -5.16
N VAL A 185 -12.24 -5.87 -4.55
CA VAL A 185 -10.90 -5.56 -4.04
C VAL A 185 -9.87 -6.50 -4.65
N VAL A 186 -8.73 -5.97 -5.09
CA VAL A 186 -7.60 -6.76 -5.58
C VAL A 186 -6.40 -6.54 -4.67
N LEU A 187 -5.78 -7.62 -4.19
CA LEU A 187 -4.58 -7.52 -3.36
C LEU A 187 -3.60 -8.70 -3.56
N PRO A 188 -2.30 -8.45 -3.41
CA PRO A 188 -1.29 -9.48 -3.42
C PRO A 188 -1.16 -10.15 -2.03
N VAL A 189 -0.96 -11.46 -2.06
CA VAL A 189 -0.60 -12.31 -0.93
C VAL A 189 0.77 -12.91 -1.20
N CYS A 190 1.70 -12.70 -0.29
CA CYS A 190 3.09 -13.11 -0.49
C CYS A 190 3.55 -14.13 0.53
N PHE A 191 3.97 -15.29 0.02
CA PHE A 191 4.67 -16.31 0.78
C PHE A 191 6.16 -16.07 0.61
N MET A 192 6.79 -15.51 1.64
CA MET A 192 8.22 -15.18 1.61
C MET A 192 9.02 -16.44 1.93
N ALA A 193 9.97 -16.78 1.06
CA ALA A 193 10.91 -17.87 1.29
C ALA A 193 12.34 -17.47 0.91
N THR A 194 13.32 -18.10 1.55
CA THR A 194 14.72 -17.70 1.47
C THR A 194 15.53 -18.53 0.46
N THR A 195 14.97 -19.57 -0.18
CA THR A 195 15.76 -20.53 -1.00
C THR A 195 14.93 -21.27 -2.05
N PRO A 196 15.35 -21.41 -3.32
CA PRO A 196 16.65 -21.04 -3.89
C PRO A 196 16.75 -19.59 -4.39
N THR A 197 15.63 -18.87 -4.50
CA THR A 197 15.61 -17.44 -4.84
C THR A 197 14.68 -16.71 -3.90
N LEU A 198 15.09 -15.52 -3.45
CA LEU A 198 14.21 -14.64 -2.68
C LEU A 198 12.95 -14.37 -3.51
N SER A 199 11.81 -14.84 -3.04
CA SER A 199 10.52 -14.42 -3.59
C SER A 199 10.37 -12.93 -3.28
N THR A 200 10.55 -12.06 -4.26
CA THR A 200 10.23 -10.64 -4.10
C THR A 200 8.72 -10.47 -4.16
N CYS A 201 8.14 -9.81 -3.16
CA CYS A 201 6.73 -9.47 -3.13
C CYS A 201 6.48 -8.24 -4.00
N ALA A 202 6.62 -8.41 -5.32
CA ALA A 202 6.46 -7.36 -6.33
C ALA A 202 5.28 -7.68 -7.25
N TRP A 203 4.23 -6.87 -7.16
CA TRP A 203 3.07 -6.89 -8.05
C TRP A 203 2.77 -5.46 -8.51
N GLN A 204 2.72 -5.25 -9.82
CA GLN A 204 2.53 -3.92 -10.44
C GLN A 204 1.04 -3.50 -10.52
N GLY A 205 0.14 -4.19 -9.82
CA GLY A 205 -1.29 -3.89 -9.84
C GLY A 205 -2.00 -4.02 -11.20
N PRO A 206 -3.29 -3.66 -11.25
CA PRO A 206 -3.97 -3.33 -12.51
C PRO A 206 -3.29 -2.12 -13.21
N ASP A 207 -3.26 -2.15 -14.54
CA ASP A 207 -2.84 -1.04 -15.42
C ASP A 207 -1.38 -0.54 -15.27
N ALA A 208 -0.46 -1.41 -14.82
CA ALA A 208 0.99 -1.13 -14.76
C ALA A 208 1.40 0.12 -13.94
N LYS A 209 0.57 0.51 -12.96
CA LYS A 209 0.92 1.58 -12.02
C LYS A 209 1.74 0.95 -10.88
N ASN A 210 2.81 1.58 -10.42
CA ASN A 210 3.78 0.99 -9.48
C ASN A 210 3.20 0.75 -8.06
N PHE A 211 2.25 -0.17 -7.92
CA PHE A 211 1.73 -0.61 -6.64
C PHE A 211 2.76 -1.49 -5.93
N ASN A 212 2.76 -1.43 -4.61
CA ASN A 212 3.65 -2.22 -3.77
C ASN A 212 2.84 -3.26 -2.98
N ARG A 213 3.53 -4.15 -2.25
CA ARG A 213 2.91 -5.23 -1.49
C ARG A 213 1.89 -4.82 -0.42
N MET A 214 1.94 -3.56 -0.01
CA MET A 214 1.03 -3.00 0.99
C MET A 214 -0.26 -2.50 0.34
N ASP A 215 -0.37 -2.58 -0.99
CA ASP A 215 -1.50 -2.04 -1.71
C ASP A 215 -2.66 -3.03 -1.87
N ILE A 216 -3.77 -2.72 -1.21
CA ILE A 216 -5.12 -3.22 -1.46
C ILE A 216 -5.83 -2.24 -2.42
N VAL A 217 -6.11 -2.67 -3.64
CA VAL A 217 -6.65 -1.81 -4.69
C VAL A 217 -8.14 -2.11 -4.86
N ALA A 218 -9.01 -1.14 -4.61
CA ALA A 218 -10.40 -1.23 -5.04
C ALA A 218 -10.49 -1.07 -6.55
N VAL A 219 -11.22 -1.96 -7.22
CA VAL A 219 -11.45 -1.90 -8.68
C VAL A 219 -12.31 -0.67 -9.02
N ASP A 220 -13.33 -0.40 -8.22
CA ASP A 220 -14.20 0.76 -8.34
C ASP A 220 -14.46 1.35 -6.94
N PRO A 221 -13.54 2.20 -6.42
CA PRO A 221 -13.73 2.83 -5.12
C PRO A 221 -14.85 3.88 -5.18
N ALA A 222 -15.56 4.04 -4.06
CA ALA A 222 -16.62 5.05 -3.94
C ALA A 222 -16.08 6.48 -4.14
N ALA A 223 -14.85 6.76 -3.73
CA ALA A 223 -14.20 8.02 -4.04
C ALA A 223 -12.91 7.78 -4.83
N ARG A 224 -12.52 8.73 -5.68
CA ARG A 224 -11.20 8.73 -6.34
C ARG A 224 -10.42 9.96 -5.93
N VAL A 225 -9.12 9.80 -5.70
CA VAL A 225 -8.21 10.89 -5.33
C VAL A 225 -7.51 11.43 -6.57
N ASP A 226 -7.48 12.75 -6.74
CA ASP A 226 -6.80 13.44 -7.84
C ASP A 226 -5.52 14.12 -7.32
N THR A 227 -4.44 13.35 -7.26
CA THR A 227 -3.13 13.84 -6.80
C THR A 227 -2.06 13.79 -7.88
N GLY A 228 -2.38 13.26 -9.07
CA GLY A 228 -1.37 12.85 -10.06
C GLY A 228 -0.46 11.69 -9.61
N ILE A 229 -0.64 11.16 -8.39
CA ILE A 229 0.18 10.09 -7.76
C ILE A 229 -0.62 8.75 -7.66
N GLY A 230 -1.84 8.71 -8.23
CA GLY A 230 -2.85 7.62 -8.19
C GLY A 230 -4.24 8.25 -7.96
N GLN A 231 -5.42 7.72 -8.34
CA GLN A 231 -5.88 6.44 -8.90
C GLN A 231 -6.92 6.76 -10.02
N PHE A 232 -6.67 6.29 -11.25
CA PHE A 232 -7.37 6.64 -12.51
C PHE A 232 -7.25 8.11 -12.98
N ALA A 233 -6.15 8.43 -13.68
CA ALA A 233 -6.22 9.50 -14.67
C ALA A 233 -7.17 9.01 -15.77
N SER A 234 -8.37 9.56 -15.82
CA SER A 234 -9.28 9.41 -16.95
C SER A 234 -8.58 9.94 -18.20
N ASN A 235 -8.24 9.04 -19.12
CA ASN A 235 -8.13 9.38 -20.54
C ASN A 235 -9.49 9.11 -21.18
#